data_AF-A0A7K0JFZ6-F1
#
_entry.id   AF-A0A7K0JFZ6-F1
#
_cell.length_a   1.000
_cell.length_b   1.000
_cell.length_c   1.000
_cell.angle_alpha   90.00
_cell.angle_beta   90.00
_cell.angle_gamma   90.00
#
_symmetry.space_group_name_H-M   'P 1'
#
loop_
_entity.id
_entity.type
_entity.pdbx_description
1 polymer ?
#
loop_
_entity_poly.entity_id
_entity_poly.type
_entity_poly.pdbx_seq_one_letter_code
_entity_poly.pdbx_strand_id
1 'polypeptide(L)'
;MNTVILTILALIVFGIPMGYKEYKRRKKLYMYPVEAGGTKMKTTIDFSKEIMVNTPGVASQMNKELTYFVVQNQCMTPKHIYHNDIVGVRMFNGTFTIEQVKEGDVLLIWLDDQNFKGYKIRIKGNFDGTDAYETFYYEGNKIKRSHKNHKISTIKGVVEEVIHCGEMACCQ
;
A
#
# COMPACT_ATOMS: atom_id res chain seq x y z
N MET A 1 -53.49 5.40 -3.70
CA MET A 1 -52.89 6.69 -3.32
C MET A 1 -52.16 6.61 -1.97
N ASN A 2 -52.77 6.05 -0.92
CA ASN A 2 -52.15 5.92 0.41
C ASN A 2 -50.88 5.05 0.45
N THR A 3 -50.80 3.99 -0.34
CA THR A 3 -49.64 3.08 -0.39
C THR A 3 -48.39 3.73 -0.99
N VAL A 4 -48.55 4.61 -1.98
CA VAL A 4 -47.43 5.34 -2.60
C VAL A 4 -46.88 6.41 -1.64
N ILE A 5 -47.77 7.06 -0.89
CA ILE A 5 -47.38 8.05 0.12
C ILE A 5 -46.62 7.36 1.27
N LEU A 6 -47.07 6.17 1.70
CA LEU A 6 -46.42 5.38 2.74
C LEU A 6 -45.04 4.85 2.32
N THR A 7 -44.86 4.41 1.07
CA THR A 7 -43.53 3.96 0.60
C THR A 7 -42.55 5.12 0.45
N ILE A 8 -43.01 6.29 -0.02
CA ILE A 8 -42.17 7.50 -0.08
C ILE A 8 -41.77 7.93 1.33
N LEU A 9 -42.70 7.95 2.29
CA LEU A 9 -42.40 8.25 3.70
C LEU A 9 -41.41 7.25 4.30
N ALA A 10 -41.56 5.95 4.02
CA ALA A 10 -40.62 4.94 4.50
C ALA A 10 -39.20 5.14 3.94
N LEU A 11 -39.06 5.47 2.66
CA LEU A 11 -37.76 5.78 2.05
C LEU A 11 -37.10 7.03 2.66
N ILE A 12 -37.89 8.05 3.00
CA ILE A 12 -37.39 9.27 3.64
C ILE A 12 -37.00 9.00 5.09
N VAL A 13 -37.87 8.34 5.86
CA VAL A 13 -37.68 8.10 7.30
C VAL A 13 -36.58 7.08 7.58
N PHE A 14 -36.43 6.04 6.75
CA PHE A 14 -35.42 5.01 6.97
C PHE A 14 -34.20 5.17 6.06
N GLY A 15 -34.37 5.54 4.79
CA GLY A 15 -33.28 5.63 3.82
C GLY A 15 -32.31 6.79 4.07
N ILE A 16 -32.82 7.98 4.41
CA ILE A 16 -31.98 9.17 4.67
C ILE A 16 -31.08 8.99 5.91
N PRO A 17 -31.59 8.57 7.09
CA PRO A 17 -30.72 8.37 8.25
C PRO A 17 -29.75 7.20 8.06
N MET A 18 -30.12 6.16 7.31
CA MET A 18 -29.21 5.05 7.01
C MET A 18 -28.07 5.51 6.09
N GLY A 19 -28.37 6.26 5.03
CA GLY A 19 -27.36 6.86 4.16
C GLY A 19 -26.47 7.90 4.86
N TYR A 20 -27.04 8.70 5.77
CA TYR A 20 -26.26 9.65 6.58
C TYR A 20 -25.32 8.95 7.57
N LYS A 21 -25.77 7.84 8.18
CA LYS A 21 -24.95 7.04 9.09
C LYS A 21 -23.81 6.32 8.36
N GLU A 22 -24.02 5.86 7.13
CA GLU A 22 -22.96 5.34 6.26
C GLU A 22 -21.99 6.43 5.82
N TYR A 23 -22.47 7.61 5.41
CA TYR A 23 -21.62 8.74 5.04
C TYR A 23 -20.71 9.15 6.20
N LYS A 24 -21.26 9.27 7.41
CA LYS A 24 -20.50 9.62 8.62
C LYS A 24 -19.54 8.50 9.06
N ARG A 25 -19.78 7.24 8.66
CA ARG A 25 -18.89 6.10 8.88
C ARG A 25 -17.70 6.02 7.92
N ARG A 26 -17.65 6.84 6.87
CA ARG A 26 -16.47 6.96 6.00
C ARG A 26 -15.35 7.65 6.77
N LYS A 27 -14.61 6.89 7.58
CA LYS A 27 -13.39 7.35 8.22
C LYS A 27 -12.38 7.68 7.12
N LYS A 28 -11.97 8.94 7.04
CA LYS A 28 -10.88 9.35 6.15
C LYS A 28 -9.61 8.65 6.63
N LEU A 29 -8.99 7.86 5.76
CA LEU A 29 -7.71 7.23 6.05
C LEU A 29 -6.62 8.07 5.38
N TYR A 30 -5.53 8.30 6.09
CA TYR A 30 -4.33 8.94 5.55
C TYR A 30 -3.22 7.90 5.61
N MET A 31 -2.52 7.73 4.50
CA MET A 31 -1.45 6.74 4.38
C MET A 31 -0.31 7.29 3.56
N TYR A 32 0.91 6.90 3.90
CA TYR A 32 2.05 7.16 3.03
C TYR A 32 1.90 6.35 1.73
N PRO A 33 2.09 6.99 0.57
CA PRO A 33 2.18 6.25 -0.68
C PRO A 33 3.49 5.47 -0.74
N VAL A 34 3.48 4.34 -1.45
CA VAL A 34 4.65 3.48 -1.65
C VAL A 34 4.77 3.08 -3.11
N GLU A 35 5.98 3.16 -3.67
CA GLU A 35 6.23 2.79 -5.07
C GLU A 35 6.70 1.33 -5.18
N ALA A 36 6.02 0.54 -6.01
CA ALA A 36 6.30 -0.89 -6.15
C ALA A 36 7.20 -1.26 -7.35
N GLY A 37 7.59 -0.29 -8.18
CA GLY A 37 8.43 -0.51 -9.36
C GLY A 37 9.65 0.41 -9.42
N GLY A 38 10.30 0.50 -10.58
CA GLY A 38 11.51 1.33 -10.75
C GLY A 38 11.23 2.82 -10.51
N THR A 39 12.24 3.60 -10.10
CA THR A 39 12.09 5.05 -9.94
C THR A 39 11.85 5.71 -11.30
N LYS A 40 10.63 6.20 -11.58
CA LYS A 40 10.37 7.07 -12.75
C LYS A 40 10.58 8.53 -12.35
N MET A 41 11.29 9.30 -13.18
CA MET A 41 11.62 10.71 -12.94
C MET A 41 10.43 11.68 -12.97
N LYS A 42 9.24 11.25 -13.43
CA LYS A 42 8.07 12.11 -13.53
C LYS A 42 6.86 11.48 -12.85
N THR A 43 6.62 11.91 -11.62
CA THR A 43 5.37 11.66 -10.89
C THR A 43 5.00 12.94 -10.14
N THR A 44 3.71 13.24 -10.08
CA THR A 44 3.16 14.35 -9.29
C THR A 44 2.94 13.97 -7.83
N ILE A 45 3.17 12.70 -7.49
CA ILE A 45 2.93 12.15 -6.15
C ILE A 45 4.16 12.42 -5.28
N ASP A 46 3.94 13.11 -4.17
CA ASP A 46 4.95 13.32 -3.13
C ASP A 46 4.99 12.08 -2.22
N PHE A 47 5.98 11.22 -2.41
CA PHE A 47 6.12 9.99 -1.63
C PHE A 47 6.54 10.19 -0.17
N SER A 48 6.83 11.44 0.23
CA SER A 48 7.22 11.80 1.59
C SER A 48 6.06 12.30 2.44
N LYS A 49 4.84 12.39 1.89
CA LYS A 49 3.65 12.87 2.60
C LYS A 49 2.50 11.89 2.51
N GLU A 50 1.71 11.82 3.57
CA GLU A 50 0.49 11.02 3.56
C GLU A 50 -0.54 11.61 2.59
N ILE A 51 -1.23 10.73 1.89
CA ILE A 51 -2.36 11.06 1.03
C ILE A 51 -3.65 10.51 1.61
N MET A 52 -4.76 11.20 1.34
CA MET A 52 -6.08 10.73 1.75
C MET A 52 -6.51 9.56 0.85
N VAL A 53 -6.80 8.42 1.46
CA VAL A 53 -7.30 7.22 0.80
C VAL A 53 -8.79 7.10 1.08
N ASN A 54 -9.59 7.15 0.02
CA ASN A 54 -11.05 7.09 0.10
C ASN A 54 -11.57 5.71 -0.34
N THR A 55 -11.40 4.72 0.54
CA THR A 55 -11.81 3.34 0.28
C THR A 55 -12.83 2.88 1.34
N PRO A 56 -14.14 2.96 1.04
CA PRO A 56 -15.18 2.53 1.97
C PRO A 56 -15.00 1.06 2.37
N GLY A 57 -15.05 0.77 3.68
CA GLY A 57 -14.96 -0.61 4.20
C GLY A 57 -13.55 -1.20 4.30
N VAL A 58 -12.49 -0.48 3.90
CA VAL A 58 -11.12 -0.98 4.06
C VAL A 58 -10.64 -0.92 5.51
N ALA A 59 -11.02 0.11 6.26
CA ALA A 59 -10.64 0.25 7.67
C ALA A 59 -11.03 -0.95 8.55
N SER A 60 -12.09 -1.69 8.20
CA SER A 60 -12.51 -2.90 8.93
C SER A 60 -11.71 -4.15 8.59
N GLN A 61 -10.95 -4.15 7.50
CA GLN A 61 -10.11 -5.28 7.07
C GLN A 61 -8.70 -5.18 7.65
N MET A 62 -8.32 -4.02 8.19
CA MET A 62 -6.97 -3.74 8.67
C MET A 62 -6.67 -4.44 10.01
N ASN A 63 -5.63 -5.27 10.00
CA ASN A 63 -4.97 -5.78 11.20
C ASN A 63 -4.26 -4.63 11.95
N LYS A 64 -4.55 -4.48 13.24
CA LYS A 64 -4.01 -3.42 14.10
C LYS A 64 -2.52 -3.54 14.38
N GLU A 65 -1.92 -4.70 14.12
CA GLU A 65 -0.49 -4.96 14.31
C GLU A 65 0.36 -4.54 13.09
N LEU A 66 -0.29 -4.18 11.97
CA LEU A 66 0.36 -3.77 10.74
C LEU A 66 0.31 -2.25 10.55
N THR A 67 1.35 -1.72 9.89
CA THR A 67 1.36 -0.34 9.39
C THR A 67 0.97 -0.34 7.91
N TYR A 68 0.04 0.51 7.52
CA TYR A 68 -0.55 0.49 6.19
C TYR A 68 -0.02 1.60 5.28
N PHE A 69 0.21 1.23 4.03
CA PHE A 69 0.68 2.11 2.95
C PHE A 69 -0.19 1.92 1.72
N VAL A 70 -0.29 2.95 0.88
CA VAL A 70 -1.06 2.87 -0.38
C VAL A 70 -0.12 2.79 -1.58
N VAL A 71 -0.31 1.81 -2.43
CA VAL A 71 0.54 1.59 -3.60
C VAL A 71 0.22 2.66 -4.65
N GLN A 72 1.24 3.37 -5.09
CA GLN A 72 1.10 4.47 -6.04
C GLN A 72 2.14 4.37 -7.17
N ASN A 73 1.80 4.94 -8.33
CA ASN A 73 2.60 4.94 -9.55
C ASN A 73 2.81 3.55 -10.20
N GLN A 74 3.75 2.74 -9.70
CA GLN A 74 4.08 1.42 -10.27
C GLN A 74 3.61 0.28 -9.36
N CYS A 75 3.39 -0.89 -9.98
CA CYS A 75 2.86 -2.09 -9.36
C CYS A 75 3.85 -3.27 -9.41
N MET A 76 3.57 -4.34 -8.65
CA MET A 76 4.27 -5.63 -8.69
C MET A 76 3.29 -6.73 -9.08
N THR A 77 2.87 -6.74 -10.35
CA THR A 77 1.86 -7.68 -10.88
C THR A 77 2.12 -9.13 -10.51
N PRO A 78 3.36 -9.68 -10.63
CA PRO A 78 3.60 -11.08 -10.28
C PRO A 78 3.55 -11.39 -8.77
N LYS A 79 3.49 -10.36 -7.92
CA LYS A 79 3.21 -10.47 -6.48
C LYS A 79 1.77 -10.11 -6.13
N HIS A 80 0.92 -9.90 -7.14
CA HIS A 80 -0.46 -9.46 -6.98
C HIS A 80 -0.58 -8.17 -6.16
N ILE A 81 0.30 -7.20 -6.39
CA ILE A 81 0.23 -5.87 -5.77
C ILE A 81 0.03 -4.84 -6.87
N TYR A 82 -1.13 -4.18 -6.88
CA TYR A 82 -1.59 -3.29 -7.94
C TYR A 82 -1.61 -1.83 -7.50
N HIS A 83 -1.75 -0.92 -8.46
CA HIS A 83 -1.95 0.49 -8.17
C HIS A 83 -3.22 0.70 -7.34
N ASN A 84 -3.16 1.58 -6.34
CA ASN A 84 -4.20 1.84 -5.32
C ASN A 84 -4.47 0.70 -4.33
N ASP A 85 -3.78 -0.43 -4.41
CA ASP A 85 -3.84 -1.42 -3.34
C ASP A 85 -3.30 -0.83 -2.04
N ILE A 86 -3.81 -1.34 -0.93
CA ILE A 86 -3.29 -1.02 0.41
C ILE A 86 -2.46 -2.21 0.88
N VAL A 87 -1.21 -1.96 1.25
CA VAL A 87 -0.29 -2.98 1.77
C VAL A 87 -0.11 -2.81 3.27
N GLY A 88 -0.32 -3.90 4.02
CA GLY A 88 -0.04 -3.99 5.44
C GLY A 88 1.38 -4.50 5.67
N VAL A 89 2.18 -3.73 6.39
CA VAL A 89 3.59 -4.00 6.65
C VAL A 89 3.79 -4.31 8.13
N ARG A 90 4.41 -5.45 8.43
CA ARG A 90 4.94 -5.72 9.76
C ARG A 90 6.28 -5.01 9.90
N MET A 91 6.29 -3.98 10.73
CA MET A 91 7.47 -3.13 10.93
C MET A 91 8.51 -3.84 11.79
N PHE A 92 9.79 -3.65 11.46
CA PHE A 92 10.88 -4.09 12.31
C PHE A 92 10.96 -3.20 13.56
N ASN A 93 11.05 -3.83 14.73
CA ASN A 93 11.00 -3.15 16.03
C ASN A 93 12.03 -3.73 17.03
N GLY A 94 13.03 -4.45 16.53
CA GLY A 94 14.05 -5.15 17.33
C GLY A 94 13.65 -6.57 17.77
N THR A 95 12.36 -6.84 17.96
CA THR A 95 11.87 -8.23 18.22
C THR A 95 11.58 -8.98 16.92
N PHE A 96 11.09 -8.25 15.92
CA PHE A 96 10.94 -8.72 14.55
C PHE A 96 12.02 -8.05 13.68
N THR A 97 12.85 -8.85 13.02
CA THR A 97 14.05 -8.39 12.31
C THR A 97 14.19 -9.03 10.93
N ILE A 98 15.09 -8.49 10.12
CA ILE A 98 15.25 -8.87 8.71
C ILE A 98 15.75 -10.31 8.51
N GLU A 99 16.45 -10.87 9.50
CA GLU A 99 16.95 -12.25 9.49
C GLU A 99 15.81 -13.28 9.49
N GLN A 100 14.63 -12.89 9.99
CA GLN A 100 13.42 -13.72 10.00
C GLN A 100 12.67 -13.69 8.66
N VAL A 101 13.05 -12.78 7.75
CA VAL A 101 12.38 -12.56 6.46
C VAL A 101 13.03 -13.41 5.36
N LYS A 102 12.22 -14.11 4.56
CA LYS A 102 12.69 -15.06 3.56
C LYS A 102 13.07 -14.36 2.27
N GLU A 103 13.96 -14.97 1.50
CA GLU A 103 14.19 -14.55 0.12
C GLU A 103 12.89 -14.63 -0.67
N GLY A 104 12.63 -13.63 -1.52
CA GLY A 104 11.38 -13.54 -2.28
C GLY A 104 10.25 -12.80 -1.56
N ASP A 105 10.37 -12.52 -0.26
CA ASP A 105 9.40 -11.68 0.46
C ASP A 105 9.49 -10.21 0.02
N VAL A 106 8.41 -9.45 0.20
CA VAL A 106 8.35 -8.04 -0.22
C VAL A 106 8.69 -7.14 0.96
N LEU A 107 9.79 -6.42 0.87
CA LEU A 107 10.32 -5.50 1.86
C LEU A 107 9.76 -4.09 1.65
N LEU A 108 9.51 -3.39 2.76
CA LEU A 108 9.32 -1.94 2.78
C LEU A 108 10.67 -1.25 3.01
N ILE A 109 11.01 -0.28 2.17
CA ILE A 109 12.30 0.43 2.20
C ILE A 109 12.04 1.94 2.18
N TRP A 110 12.69 2.67 3.09
CA TRP A 110 12.73 4.14 3.04
C TRP A 110 13.95 4.60 2.27
N LEU A 111 13.74 5.47 1.29
CA LEU A 111 14.80 6.12 0.54
C LEU A 111 14.72 7.63 0.71
N ASP A 112 15.89 8.25 0.84
CA ASP A 112 16.06 9.69 0.86
C ASP A 112 17.31 10.02 0.04
N ASP A 113 17.15 10.01 -1.28
CA ASP A 113 18.21 10.32 -2.23
C ASP A 113 17.78 11.42 -3.21
N GLN A 114 18.71 11.86 -4.06
CA GLN A 114 18.48 12.96 -5.00
C GLN A 114 17.36 12.69 -6.01
N ASN A 115 17.04 11.42 -6.28
CA ASN A 115 16.05 11.01 -7.28
C ASN A 115 14.71 10.62 -6.65
N PHE A 116 14.70 10.24 -5.37
CA PHE A 116 13.49 9.78 -4.69
C PHE A 116 13.58 9.95 -3.17
N LYS A 117 12.50 10.52 -2.60
CA LYS A 117 12.29 10.61 -1.16
C LYS A 117 10.94 10.00 -0.80
N GLY A 118 10.94 8.91 -0.05
CA GLY A 118 9.72 8.21 0.35
C GLY A 118 9.90 6.70 0.54
N TYR A 119 8.77 6.00 0.59
CA TYR A 119 8.76 4.54 0.70
C TYR A 119 8.74 3.86 -0.68
N LYS A 120 9.47 2.75 -0.78
CA LYS A 120 9.36 1.77 -1.87
C LYS A 120 9.11 0.38 -1.31
N ILE A 121 8.49 -0.47 -2.12
CA ILE A 121 8.51 -1.92 -1.89
C ILE A 121 9.39 -2.63 -2.92
N ARG A 122 10.11 -3.65 -2.44
CA ARG A 122 11.07 -4.43 -3.22
C ARG A 122 11.10 -5.87 -2.76
N ILE A 123 11.37 -6.81 -3.66
CA ILE A 123 11.58 -8.21 -3.32
C ILE A 123 12.94 -8.37 -2.64
N LYS A 124 12.99 -9.08 -1.51
CA LYS A 124 14.22 -9.47 -0.82
C LYS A 124 15.03 -10.43 -1.67
N GLY A 125 16.30 -10.09 -1.88
CA GLY A 125 17.33 -10.95 -2.43
C GLY A 125 18.31 -11.44 -1.37
N ASN A 126 19.53 -11.71 -1.83
CA ASN A 126 20.63 -12.18 -0.99
C ASN A 126 21.22 -11.09 -0.12
N PHE A 127 21.74 -11.50 1.04
CA PHE A 127 22.59 -10.65 1.85
C PHE A 127 23.97 -10.53 1.19
N ASP A 128 24.51 -9.32 1.08
CA ASP A 128 25.78 -9.10 0.38
C ASP A 128 27.03 -9.25 1.27
N GLY A 129 26.84 -9.51 2.56
CA GLY A 129 27.93 -9.65 3.54
C GLY A 129 28.41 -8.32 4.15
N THR A 130 27.84 -7.18 3.75
CA THR A 130 28.32 -5.83 4.10
C THR A 130 27.27 -4.92 4.74
N ASP A 131 26.24 -5.51 5.38
CA ASP A 131 25.09 -4.80 5.97
C ASP A 131 24.06 -4.30 4.95
N ALA A 132 23.96 -4.96 3.80
CA ALA A 132 22.92 -4.67 2.81
C ALA A 132 22.37 -5.92 2.13
N TYR A 133 21.15 -5.78 1.59
CA TYR A 133 20.49 -6.81 0.81
C TYR A 133 20.40 -6.38 -0.64
N GLU A 134 20.63 -7.35 -1.54
CA GLU A 134 20.15 -7.26 -2.90
C GLU A 134 18.62 -7.17 -2.87
N THR A 135 18.05 -6.38 -3.76
CA THR A 135 16.59 -6.27 -3.85
C THR A 135 16.13 -6.14 -5.29
N PHE A 136 14.93 -6.62 -5.57
CA PHE A 136 14.38 -6.65 -6.93
C PHE A 136 13.05 -5.92 -7.02
N TYR A 137 12.71 -5.48 -8.22
CA TYR A 137 11.40 -4.91 -8.57
C TYR A 137 10.92 -5.48 -9.90
N TYR A 138 9.69 -5.17 -10.29
CA TYR A 138 9.17 -5.55 -11.59
C TYR A 138 9.08 -4.35 -12.53
N GLU A 139 9.45 -4.58 -13.79
CA GLU A 139 9.15 -3.71 -14.92
C GLU A 139 8.26 -4.52 -15.87
N GLY A 140 6.94 -4.26 -15.81
CA GLY A 140 5.94 -5.18 -16.33
C GLY A 140 6.00 -6.53 -15.61
N ASN A 141 6.18 -7.62 -16.37
CA ASN A 141 6.34 -8.98 -15.81
C ASN A 141 7.80 -9.40 -15.62
N LYS A 142 8.77 -8.54 -15.93
CA LYS A 142 10.20 -8.87 -15.85
C LYS A 142 10.76 -8.42 -14.51
N ILE A 143 11.39 -9.36 -13.79
CA ILE A 143 12.15 -9.03 -12.58
C ILE A 143 13.42 -8.26 -12.95
N LYS A 144 13.72 -7.21 -12.20
CA LYS A 144 14.88 -6.34 -12.35
C LYS A 144 15.57 -6.20 -11.01
N ARG A 145 16.90 -6.30 -11.01
CA ARG A 145 17.72 -6.00 -9.84
C ARG A 145 17.75 -4.49 -9.63
N SER A 146 17.64 -4.04 -8.38
CA SER A 146 17.85 -2.64 -8.02
C SER A 146 19.30 -2.26 -8.29
N HIS A 147 19.55 -1.04 -8.78
CA HIS A 147 20.91 -0.59 -9.14
C HIS A 147 21.90 -0.61 -7.96
N LYS A 148 21.39 -0.47 -6.74
CA LYS A 148 22.16 -0.51 -5.50
C LYS A 148 21.52 -1.48 -4.53
N ASN A 149 22.34 -2.12 -3.72
CA ASN A 149 21.86 -2.89 -2.56
C ASN A 149 21.32 -1.92 -1.50
N HIS A 150 20.35 -2.36 -0.71
CA HIS A 150 19.71 -1.55 0.31
C HIS A 150 20.22 -1.94 1.69
N LYS A 151 20.70 -0.95 2.44
CA LYS A 151 21.23 -1.15 3.79
C LYS A 151 20.13 -1.64 4.73
N ILE A 152 20.47 -2.50 5.69
CA ILE A 152 19.51 -3.01 6.68
C ILE A 152 18.77 -1.84 7.37
N SER A 153 19.50 -0.77 7.71
CA SER A 153 18.94 0.42 8.35
C SER A 153 17.84 1.13 7.56
N THR A 154 17.80 0.97 6.23
CA THR A 154 16.79 1.56 5.34
C THR A 154 15.56 0.68 5.18
N ILE A 155 15.68 -0.61 5.49
CA ILE A 155 14.58 -1.57 5.37
C ILE A 155 13.76 -1.50 6.66
N LYS A 156 12.45 -1.27 6.51
CA LYS A 156 11.57 -0.90 7.62
C LYS A 156 10.63 -2.02 8.05
N GLY A 157 10.42 -3.01 7.20
CA GLY A 157 9.55 -4.13 7.50
C GLY A 157 9.31 -5.02 6.28
N VAL A 158 8.37 -5.95 6.42
CA VAL A 158 7.91 -6.85 5.36
C VAL A 158 6.42 -6.68 5.14
N VAL A 159 6.00 -6.71 3.87
CA VAL A 159 4.58 -6.74 3.49
C VAL A 159 4.02 -8.11 3.83
N GLU A 160 2.96 -8.13 4.62
CA GLU A 160 2.25 -9.36 5.03
C GLU A 160 0.82 -9.42 4.49
N GLU A 161 0.25 -8.27 4.16
CA GLU A 161 -1.15 -8.16 3.76
C GLU A 161 -1.29 -7.24 2.54
N VAL A 162 -2.19 -7.59 1.63
CA VAL A 162 -2.57 -6.78 0.48
C VAL A 162 -4.10 -6.71 0.43
N ILE A 163 -4.65 -5.50 0.51
CA ILE A 163 -6.08 -5.21 0.42
C ILE A 163 -6.34 -4.57 -0.94
N HIS A 164 -7.12 -5.26 -1.78
CA HIS A 164 -7.48 -4.79 -3.12
C HIS A 164 -8.62 -3.78 -3.09
N CYS A 165 -8.39 -2.59 -3.65
CA CYS A 165 -9.28 -1.44 -3.46
C CYS A 165 -10.10 -1.01 -4.69
N GLY A 166 -10.02 -1.71 -5.83
CA GLY A 166 -10.76 -1.36 -7.07
C GLY A 166 -9.97 -1.72 -8.33
N GLU A 167 -10.56 -1.52 -9.52
CA GLU A 167 -10.13 -2.10 -10.83
C GLU A 167 -8.62 -2.32 -10.98
N MET A 168 -8.25 -3.54 -11.38
CA MET A 168 -6.89 -4.04 -11.63
C MET A 168 -6.18 -3.26 -12.74
N ALA A 169 -5.92 -1.97 -12.54
CA ALA A 169 -5.25 -1.11 -13.48
C ALA A 169 -3.75 -1.06 -13.13
N CYS A 170 -3.00 -2.07 -13.56
CA CYS A 170 -1.58 -1.85 -13.83
C CYS A 170 -1.49 -1.20 -15.20
N CYS A 171 -1.31 0.14 -15.25
CA CYS A 171 -1.02 0.83 -16.50
C CYS A 171 0.24 0.24 -17.14
N GLN A 172 0.10 -0.11 -18.42
CA GLN A 172 1.09 -0.71 -19.32
C GLN A 172 2.41 0.06 -19.37
#